data_AF-A0A165AVQ6-F1
#
_entry.id   AF-A0A165AVQ6-F1
#
_cell.length_a   1.000
_cell.length_b   1.000
_cell.length_c   1.000
_cell.angle_alpha   90.00
_cell.angle_beta   90.00
_cell.angle_gamma   90.00
#
_symmetry.space_group_name_H-M   'P 1'
#
loop_
_entity.id
_entity.type
_entity.pdbx_description
1 polymer ?
#
loop_
_entity_poly.entity_id
_entity_poly.type
_entity_poly.pdbx_seq_one_letter_code
_entity_poly.pdbx_strand_id
1 'polypeptide(L)'
;MTLHDHDGAHFIAHDYHVTAPTAAKPTIGIRREDPARIWERRCPLTPHAVHELIERDGVDVLVEDCDRRVWTGKDFATAGVSVVENLAPAHIILGIK
;
A
#
# COMPACT_ATOMS: atom_id res chain seq x y z
N MET A 1 40.46 11.85 -12.97
CA MET A 1 39.51 12.21 -11.90
C MET A 1 38.18 11.63 -12.32
N THR A 2 38.02 10.32 -12.10
CA THR A 2 36.85 9.56 -12.54
C THR A 2 35.80 9.74 -11.47
N LEU A 3 34.70 10.42 -11.83
CA LEU A 3 33.52 10.48 -10.98
C LEU A 3 32.95 9.07 -10.92
N HIS A 4 32.97 8.49 -9.73
CA HIS A 4 32.23 7.27 -9.45
C HIS A 4 30.76 7.65 -9.34
N ASP A 5 29.97 7.33 -10.36
CA ASP A 5 28.54 7.18 -10.21
C ASP A 5 28.31 5.98 -9.28
N HIS A 6 27.90 6.27 -8.05
CA HIS A 6 27.48 5.28 -7.07
C HIS A 6 25.95 5.30 -6.96
N ASP A 7 25.39 4.11 -6.92
CA ASP A 7 24.01 3.75 -6.60
C ASP A 7 22.94 3.97 -7.68
N GLY A 8 23.11 3.23 -8.77
CA GLY A 8 21.96 2.63 -9.45
C GLY A 8 21.38 1.52 -8.57
N ALA A 9 20.32 1.81 -7.83
CA ALA A 9 19.52 0.78 -7.18
C ALA A 9 19.04 -0.21 -8.26
N HIS A 10 19.57 -1.42 -8.23
CA HIS A 10 19.12 -2.52 -9.07
C HIS A 10 17.71 -2.92 -8.63
N PHE A 11 16.70 -2.27 -9.21
CA PHE A 11 15.31 -2.67 -9.05
C PHE A 11 15.10 -3.96 -9.84
N ILE A 12 14.96 -5.07 -9.11
CA ILE A 12 14.53 -6.34 -9.68
C ILE A 12 13.07 -6.15 -10.09
N ALA A 13 12.81 -6.02 -11.40
CA ALA A 13 11.46 -6.15 -11.93
C ALA A 13 10.96 -7.53 -11.49
N HIS A 14 10.01 -7.56 -10.55
CA HIS A 14 9.39 -8.81 -10.16
C HIS A 14 8.48 -9.24 -11.30
N ASP A 15 8.84 -10.33 -11.95
CA ASP A 15 8.12 -10.90 -13.08
C ASP A 15 6.92 -11.70 -12.54
N TYR A 16 5.87 -10.99 -12.10
CA TYR A 16 4.56 -11.60 -11.87
C TYR A 16 3.75 -11.61 -13.16
N HIS A 17 2.88 -12.62 -13.30
CA HIS A 17 1.98 -12.72 -14.45
C HIS A 17 1.03 -11.50 -14.49
N VAL A 18 1.34 -10.55 -15.37
CA VAL A 18 0.48 -9.40 -15.66
C VAL A 18 -0.62 -9.86 -16.61
N THR A 19 -1.83 -10.03 -16.09
CA THR A 19 -3.01 -10.29 -16.94
C THR A 19 -3.38 -9.01 -17.67
N ALA A 20 -3.65 -9.09 -18.97
CA ALA A 20 -4.15 -7.95 -19.73
C ALA A 20 -5.40 -7.36 -19.04
N PRO A 21 -5.51 -6.01 -18.93
CA PRO A 21 -6.58 -5.37 -18.17
C PRO A 21 -7.93 -5.77 -18.76
N THR A 22 -8.65 -6.63 -18.03
CA THR A 22 -9.95 -7.15 -18.45
C THR A 22 -10.96 -6.75 -17.38
N ALA A 23 -11.73 -5.72 -17.71
CA ALA A 23 -12.98 -5.24 -17.08
C ALA A 23 -12.93 -4.22 -15.90
N ALA A 24 -12.06 -4.30 -14.89
CA ALA A 24 -12.03 -3.29 -13.81
C ALA A 24 -10.68 -3.18 -13.08
N LYS A 25 -10.34 -1.96 -12.64
CA LYS A 25 -9.15 -1.68 -11.81
C LYS A 25 -9.30 -2.39 -10.45
N PRO A 26 -8.38 -3.28 -10.04
CA PRO A 26 -8.47 -3.93 -8.74
C PRO A 26 -8.32 -2.93 -7.60
N THR A 27 -8.98 -3.19 -6.46
CA THR A 27 -8.99 -2.30 -5.30
C THR A 27 -8.58 -3.06 -4.05
N ILE A 28 -7.51 -2.61 -3.40
CA ILE A 28 -7.00 -3.16 -2.15
C ILE A 28 -7.45 -2.29 -0.99
N GLY A 29 -7.96 -2.90 0.07
CA GLY A 29 -8.30 -2.26 1.32
C GLY A 29 -7.31 -2.61 2.44
N ILE A 30 -6.77 -1.62 3.13
CA ILE A 30 -5.94 -1.80 4.34
C ILE A 30 -6.81 -1.60 5.58
N ARG A 31 -7.19 -2.69 6.25
CA ARG A 31 -8.14 -2.66 7.39
C ARG A 31 -7.49 -2.20 8.68
N ARG A 32 -8.24 -1.49 9.55
CA ARG A 32 -7.87 -1.19 10.93
C ARG A 32 -7.62 -2.49 11.70
N GLU A 33 -6.56 -2.51 12.50
CA GLU A 33 -6.24 -3.70 13.30
C GLU A 33 -7.20 -3.89 14.47
N ASP A 34 -7.26 -5.11 14.98
CA ASP A 34 -8.11 -5.48 16.11
C ASP A 34 -7.81 -4.58 17.34
N PRO A 35 -8.82 -3.86 17.86
CA PRO A 35 -8.66 -3.01 19.04
C PRO A 35 -8.08 -3.74 20.26
N ALA A 36 -8.34 -5.05 20.42
CA ALA A 36 -7.83 -5.85 21.53
C ALA A 36 -6.32 -6.09 21.45
N ARG A 37 -5.71 -5.95 20.26
CA ARG A 37 -4.27 -6.15 20.05
C ARG A 37 -3.48 -4.87 20.35
N ILE A 38 -3.53 -4.39 21.59
CA ILE A 38 -3.07 -3.04 21.99
C ILE A 38 -1.60 -2.68 21.62
N TRP A 39 -0.73 -3.68 21.43
CA TRP A 39 0.68 -3.49 21.07
C TRP A 39 0.97 -3.64 19.58
N GLU A 40 -0.01 -4.06 18.77
CA GLU A 40 0.18 -4.18 17.33
C GLU A 40 0.24 -2.79 16.70
N ARG A 41 1.36 -2.51 16.03
CA ARG A 41 1.62 -1.24 15.34
C ARG A 41 2.07 -1.46 13.90
N ARG A 42 2.24 -2.70 13.45
CA ARG A 42 2.59 -3.02 12.07
C ARG A 42 1.42 -2.67 11.15
N CYS A 43 1.74 -2.49 9.87
CA CYS A 43 0.77 -2.27 8.80
C CYS A 43 1.12 -3.26 7.68
N PRO A 44 0.14 -3.89 7.00
CA PRO A 44 0.42 -4.86 5.95
C PRO A 44 1.19 -4.26 4.77
N LEU A 45 1.05 -2.96 4.53
CA LEU A 45 1.78 -2.22 3.50
C LEU A 45 2.30 -0.89 4.06
N THR A 46 3.43 -0.43 3.53
CA THR A 46 3.98 0.90 3.80
C THR A 46 3.36 1.93 2.84
N PRO A 47 3.34 3.24 3.16
CA PRO A 47 2.90 4.26 2.21
C PRO A 47 3.66 4.24 0.88
N HIS A 48 4.97 3.94 0.92
CA HIS A 48 5.78 3.79 -0.28
C HIS A 48 5.34 2.59 -1.14
N ALA A 49 5.10 1.43 -0.53
CA ALA A 49 4.61 0.26 -1.26
C ALA A 49 3.22 0.52 -1.90
N VAL A 50 2.36 1.27 -1.21
CA VAL A 50 1.07 1.70 -1.75
C VAL A 50 1.24 2.62 -2.96
N HIS A 51 2.14 3.60 -2.88
CA HIS A 51 2.46 4.46 -4.01
C HIS A 51 2.91 3.64 -5.23
N GLU A 52 3.79 2.65 -5.05
CA GLU A 52 4.23 1.78 -6.15
C GLU A 52 3.07 0.97 -6.76
N LEU A 53 2.17 0.41 -5.93
CA LEU A 53 0.99 -0.33 -6.41
C LEU A 53 0.06 0.57 -7.25
N ILE A 54 -0.08 1.83 -6.88
CA ILE A 54 -0.93 2.79 -7.61
C ILE A 54 -0.27 3.17 -8.93
N GLU A 55 0.99 3.62 -8.89
CA GLU A 55 1.67 4.21 -10.05
C GLU A 55 2.13 3.17 -11.08
N ARG A 56 2.54 1.98 -10.62
CA ARG A 56 3.15 0.97 -11.51
C ARG A 56 2.19 -0.13 -11.89
N ASP A 57 1.35 -0.55 -10.95
CA ASP A 57 0.48 -1.71 -11.13
C ASP A 57 -0.97 -1.31 -11.47
N GLY A 58 -1.28 -0.01 -11.42
CA GLY A 58 -2.61 0.48 -11.70
C GLY A 58 -3.63 -0.13 -10.75
N VAL A 59 -3.32 -0.18 -9.46
CA VAL A 59 -4.23 -0.66 -8.40
C VAL A 59 -4.85 0.55 -7.67
N ASP A 60 -6.11 0.44 -7.25
CA ASP A 60 -6.71 1.40 -6.32
C ASP A 60 -6.47 0.94 -4.88
N VAL A 61 -6.20 1.89 -3.98
CA VAL A 61 -5.99 1.58 -2.56
C VAL A 61 -6.92 2.42 -1.69
N LEU A 62 -7.57 1.76 -0.74
CA LEU A 62 -8.38 2.34 0.32
C LEU A 62 -7.76 2.00 1.68
N VAL A 63 -7.75 2.94 2.61
CA VAL A 63 -7.17 2.72 3.93
C VAL A 63 -8.18 3.09 5.00
N GLU A 64 -8.48 2.16 5.91
CA GLU A 64 -9.21 2.52 7.11
C GLU A 64 -8.32 3.33 8.04
N ASP A 65 -8.88 4.44 8.55
CA ASP A 65 -8.20 5.30 9.49
C ASP A 65 -7.72 4.51 10.72
N CYS A 66 -6.51 4.75 11.21
CA CYS A 66 -5.94 4.03 12.36
C CYS A 66 -4.75 4.76 12.97
N ASP A 67 -4.94 5.38 14.12
CA ASP A 67 -3.87 6.13 14.83
C ASP A 67 -2.82 5.25 15.51
N ARG A 68 -3.06 3.94 15.62
CA ARG A 68 -2.18 3.02 16.37
C ARG A 68 -1.05 2.44 15.53
N ARG A 69 -1.23 2.34 14.21
CA ARG A 69 -0.19 1.83 13.31
C ARG A 69 1.00 2.79 13.28
N VAL A 70 2.14 2.27 12.84
CA VAL A 70 3.35 3.07 12.65
C VAL A 70 3.19 4.13 11.56
N TRP A 71 2.30 3.90 10.58
CA TRP A 71 1.87 4.89 9.60
C TRP A 71 0.41 5.26 9.83
N THR A 72 0.16 6.56 9.94
CA THR A 72 -1.15 7.18 10.16
C THR A 72 -1.93 7.32 8.86
N GLY A 73 -3.22 7.63 8.94
CA GLY A 73 -4.02 7.98 7.75
C GLY A 73 -3.41 9.16 6.97
N LYS A 74 -2.77 10.12 7.64
CA LYS A 74 -2.08 11.25 7.01
C LYS A 74 -0.88 10.82 6.15
N ASP A 75 -0.13 9.81 6.60
CA ASP A 75 1.01 9.28 5.85
C ASP A 75 0.54 8.64 4.54
N PHE A 76 -0.60 7.94 4.56
CA PHE A 76 -1.22 7.38 3.36
C PHE A 76 -1.87 8.45 2.47
N ALA A 77 -2.54 9.46 3.04
CA ALA A 77 -3.10 10.57 2.28
C ALA A 77 -2.01 11.33 1.49
N THR A 78 -0.82 11.46 2.06
CA THR A 78 0.34 12.07 1.38
C THR A 78 0.81 11.25 0.17
N ALA A 79 0.55 9.93 0.17
CA ALA A 79 0.81 9.03 -0.94
C ALA A 79 -0.33 8.98 -1.99
N GLY A 80 -1.32 9.88 -1.90
CA GLY A 80 -2.44 9.96 -2.85
C GLY A 80 -3.59 8.98 -2.57
N VAL A 81 -3.66 8.43 -1.36
CA VAL A 81 -4.58 7.35 -0.99
C VAL A 81 -5.79 7.89 -0.23
N SER A 82 -6.97 7.35 -0.52
CA SER A 82 -8.19 7.70 0.21
C SER A 82 -8.23 7.01 1.57
N VAL A 83 -8.31 7.82 2.64
CA VAL A 83 -8.64 7.34 3.98
C VAL A 83 -10.17 7.27 4.10
N VAL A 84 -10.69 6.10 4.45
CA VAL A 84 -12.13 5.79 4.44
C VAL A 84 -12.58 5.17 5.76
N GLU A 85 -13.88 5.22 6.04
CA GLU A 85 -14.45 4.59 7.24
C GLU A 85 -14.70 3.09 7.08
N ASN A 86 -14.84 2.60 5.84
CA ASN A 86 -15.09 1.20 5.54
C ASN A 86 -14.48 0.80 4.19
N LEU A 87 -14.24 -0.50 4.03
CA LEU A 87 -13.61 -1.10 2.85
C LEU A 87 -14.61 -1.83 1.94
N ALA A 88 -15.90 -1.49 1.98
CA ALA A 88 -16.91 -2.17 1.16
C ALA A 88 -16.57 -2.23 -0.35
N PRO A 89 -15.93 -1.20 -0.96
CA PRO A 89 -15.52 -1.26 -2.38
C PRO A 89 -14.26 -2.09 -2.65
N ALA A 90 -13.55 -2.56 -1.62
CA ALA A 90 -12.31 -3.29 -1.81
C ALA A 90 -12.57 -4.72 -2.30
N HIS A 91 -11.85 -5.10 -3.35
CA HIS A 91 -11.84 -6.47 -3.88
C HIS A 91 -11.02 -7.40 -2.98
N ILE A 92 -9.95 -6.87 -2.36
CA ILE A 92 -9.03 -7.60 -1.48
C ILE A 92 -8.83 -6.78 -0.21
N ILE A 93 -8.98 -7.40 0.96
CA ILE A 93 -8.71 -6.76 2.26
C ILE A 93 -7.45 -7.35 2.88
N LEU A 94 -6.50 -6.49 3.22
CA LEU A 94 -5.24 -6.85 3.87
C LEU A 94 -5.23 -6.39 5.33
N GLY A 95 -4.67 -7.22 6.19
CA GLY A 95 -4.42 -6.92 7.60
C GLY A 95 -3.37 -7.85 8.18
N ILE A 96 -2.86 -7.51 9.36
CA ILE A 96 -1.88 -8.30 10.10
C ILE A 96 -2.57 -9.03 11.28
N LYS A 97 -1.97 -10.13 11.76
CA LYS A 97 -2.41 -10.90 12.93
C LYS A 97 -1.27 -11.06 13.93
#